data_AF-A0A9E2ACQ6-F1
#
_entry.id   AF-A0A9E2ACQ6-F1
#
_cell.length_a   1.000
_cell.length_b   1.000
_cell.length_c   1.000
_cell.angle_alpha   90.00
_cell.angle_beta   90.00
_cell.angle_gamma   90.00
#
_symmetry.space_group_name_H-M   'P 1'
#
loop_
_entity.id
_entity.type
_entity.pdbx_description
1 polymer ?
#
loop_
_entity_poly.entity_id
_entity_poly.type
_entity_poly.pdbx_seq_one_letter_code
_entity_poly.pdbx_strand_id
1 'polypeptide(L)'
;MRVLIAILAISILAGCSDSVTLVIKADDYQKTFEVALDVPFEVWLPSNPSTGFGWSTETLDGLDIGEPLFVQEGTGVGAAGQDRFVVTARKPGSYFLLFEYSRPWEDVPAERVFTVVVETS
;
A
#
# COMPACT_ATOMS: atom_id res chain seq x y z
N MET A 1 -53.59 31.29 19.50
CA MET A 1 -53.32 30.71 18.17
C MET A 1 -52.58 31.73 17.31
N ARG A 2 -51.28 31.55 17.14
CA ARG A 2 -50.45 31.96 15.99
C ARG A 2 -49.01 31.51 16.28
N VAL A 3 -48.55 30.58 15.45
CA VAL A 3 -47.35 29.76 15.59
C VAL A 3 -46.11 30.58 15.20
N LEU A 4 -45.08 30.60 16.04
CA LEU A 4 -43.75 31.09 15.69
C LEU A 4 -42.98 29.93 15.05
N ILE A 5 -42.70 30.04 13.75
CA ILE A 5 -41.86 29.09 13.02
C ILE A 5 -40.41 29.56 13.16
N ALA A 6 -39.61 28.82 13.92
CA ALA A 6 -38.17 28.99 13.95
C ALA A 6 -37.56 28.28 12.72
N ILE A 7 -36.96 29.05 11.82
CA ILE A 7 -36.24 28.52 10.66
C ILE A 7 -34.88 28.04 11.16
N LEU A 8 -34.73 26.71 11.29
CA LEU A 8 -33.46 26.07 11.56
C LEU A 8 -32.65 26.03 10.26
N ALA A 9 -31.68 26.93 10.12
CA ALA A 9 -30.70 26.86 9.05
C ALA A 9 -29.79 25.64 9.29
N ILE A 10 -30.03 24.57 8.52
CA ILE A 10 -29.15 23.39 8.51
C ILE A 10 -27.95 23.76 7.64
N SER A 11 -26.87 24.13 8.31
CA SER A 11 -25.55 24.33 7.71
C SER A 11 -25.03 22.98 7.21
N ILE A 12 -25.05 22.78 5.89
CA ILE A 12 -24.40 21.63 5.27
C ILE A 12 -22.89 21.89 5.30
N LEU A 13 -22.21 21.35 6.31
CA LEU A 13 -20.76 21.24 6.30
C LEU A 13 -20.40 20.26 5.18
N ALA A 14 -19.99 20.79 4.04
CA ALA A 14 -19.27 20.04 3.02
C ALA A 14 -17.89 19.70 3.60
N GLY A 15 -17.78 18.56 4.26
CA GLY A 15 -16.49 17.97 4.59
C GLY A 15 -15.90 17.42 3.29
N CYS A 16 -14.83 18.02 2.77
CA CYS A 16 -13.95 17.30 1.87
C CYS A 16 -13.38 16.12 2.67
N SER A 17 -13.84 14.91 2.38
CA SER A 17 -13.12 13.71 2.81
C SER A 17 -11.91 13.57 1.90
N ASP A 18 -10.76 14.06 2.33
CA ASP A 18 -9.50 13.58 1.78
C ASP A 18 -9.42 12.09 2.14
N SER A 19 -9.78 11.22 1.20
CA SER A 19 -9.65 9.78 1.36
C SER A 19 -8.15 9.46 1.42
N VAL A 20 -7.59 9.45 2.63
CA VAL A 20 -6.19 9.07 2.84
C VAL A 20 -6.06 7.61 2.44
N THR A 21 -5.34 7.35 1.36
CA THR A 21 -4.93 5.99 0.97
C THR A 21 -3.87 5.53 1.97
N LEU A 22 -4.05 4.36 2.59
CA LEU A 22 -3.04 3.78 3.47
C LEU A 22 -1.75 3.57 2.68
N VAL A 23 -0.62 4.03 3.24
CA VAL A 23 0.72 3.85 2.67
C VAL A 23 1.59 3.14 3.71
N ILE A 24 2.02 1.93 3.37
CA ILE A 24 2.93 1.10 4.16
C ILE A 24 4.34 1.30 3.60
N LYS A 25 5.31 1.58 4.46
CA LYS A 25 6.71 1.83 4.08
C LYS A 25 7.65 0.79 4.70
N ALA A 26 8.92 0.79 4.28
CA ALA A 26 9.93 -0.13 4.82
C ALA A 26 10.07 -0.09 6.36
N ASP A 27 9.87 1.08 7.00
CA ASP A 27 9.91 1.23 8.47
C ASP A 27 8.69 0.62 9.19
N ASP A 28 7.73 0.08 8.43
CA ASP A 28 6.57 -0.64 8.92
C ASP A 28 6.78 -2.16 9.00
N TYR A 29 8.04 -2.60 8.92
CA TYR A 29 8.41 -4.00 9.02
C TYR A 29 7.76 -4.69 10.23
N GLN A 30 7.11 -5.83 9.97
CA GLN A 30 6.42 -6.69 10.93
C GLN A 30 5.24 -6.04 11.66
N LYS A 31 4.69 -4.94 11.13
CA LYS A 31 3.44 -4.35 11.64
C LYS A 31 2.21 -5.02 11.03
N THR A 32 1.09 -4.81 11.70
CA THR A 32 -0.25 -5.21 11.27
C THR A 32 -1.07 -3.97 10.91
N PHE A 33 -1.83 -4.04 9.82
CA PHE A 33 -2.70 -2.97 9.34
C PHE A 33 -4.12 -3.47 9.10
N GLU A 34 -5.10 -2.69 9.54
CA GLU A 34 -6.49 -2.86 9.15
C GLU A 34 -6.74 -2.20 7.79
N VAL A 35 -7.31 -2.95 6.85
CA VAL A 35 -7.63 -2.47 5.50
C VAL A 35 -9.09 -2.76 5.16
N ALA A 36 -9.70 -1.83 4.42
CA ALA A 36 -11.07 -2.01 3.93
C ALA A 36 -11.09 -2.86 2.65
N LEU A 37 -12.15 -3.65 2.49
CA LEU A 37 -12.40 -4.38 1.24
C LEU A 37 -12.56 -3.41 0.06
N ASP A 38 -12.03 -3.82 -1.08
CA ASP A 38 -12.10 -3.10 -2.36
C ASP A 38 -11.52 -1.66 -2.34
N VAL A 39 -10.80 -1.30 -1.26
CA VAL A 39 -10.06 -0.04 -1.15
C VAL A 39 -8.57 -0.36 -1.34
N PRO A 40 -7.93 0.22 -2.39
CA PRO A 40 -6.51 0.00 -2.60
C PRO A 40 -5.68 0.68 -1.51
N PHE A 41 -4.57 0.06 -1.15
CA PHE A 41 -3.49 0.64 -0.36
C PHE A 41 -2.15 0.42 -1.07
N GLU A 42 -1.13 1.14 -0.63
CA GLU A 42 0.18 1.10 -1.29
C GLU A 42 1.26 0.58 -0.35
N VAL A 43 2.17 -0.21 -0.91
CA VAL A 43 3.42 -0.62 -0.24
C VAL A 43 4.59 -0.04 -1.00
N TRP A 44 5.44 0.74 -0.31
CA TRP A 44 6.58 1.43 -0.89
C TRP A 44 7.87 0.94 -0.27
N LEU A 45 8.72 0.33 -1.08
CA LEU A 45 9.97 -0.29 -0.62
C LEU A 45 11.16 0.30 -1.38
N PRO A 46 12.24 0.74 -0.70
CA PRO A 46 13.44 1.22 -1.36
C PRO A 46 14.01 0.20 -2.35
N SER A 47 14.31 0.63 -3.56
CA SER A 47 14.74 -0.21 -4.67
C SER A 47 15.78 0.52 -5.54
N ASN A 48 16.64 -0.25 -6.19
CA ASN A 48 17.57 0.27 -7.19
C ASN A 48 17.71 -0.73 -8.36
N PRO A 49 16.86 -0.65 -9.39
CA PRO A 49 16.87 -1.61 -10.49
C PRO A 49 18.16 -1.58 -11.32
N SER A 50 18.98 -0.52 -11.22
CA SER A 50 20.27 -0.44 -11.92
C SER A 50 21.29 -1.47 -11.41
N THR A 51 21.07 -2.06 -10.23
CA THR A 51 21.92 -3.12 -9.66
C THR A 51 21.43 -4.53 -10.03
N GLY A 52 20.32 -4.62 -10.78
CA GLY A 52 19.65 -5.87 -11.17
C GLY A 52 18.71 -6.46 -10.12
N PHE A 53 18.60 -5.84 -8.94
CA PHE A 53 17.67 -6.28 -7.91
C PHE A 53 16.27 -5.68 -8.12
N GLY A 54 15.25 -6.39 -7.65
CA GLY A 54 13.87 -5.91 -7.58
C GLY A 54 13.10 -6.60 -6.46
N TRP A 55 12.00 -6.00 -6.04
CA TRP A 55 11.07 -6.63 -5.10
C TRP A 55 10.09 -7.55 -5.84
N SER A 56 9.80 -8.70 -5.25
CA SER A 56 8.74 -9.62 -5.70
C SER A 56 7.94 -10.12 -4.50
N THR A 57 6.72 -10.57 -4.76
CA THR A 57 5.83 -11.14 -3.74
C THR A 57 4.96 -12.20 -4.38
N GLU A 58 4.56 -13.20 -3.60
CA GLU A 58 3.68 -14.25 -4.07
C GLU A 58 2.22 -13.76 -4.18
N THR A 59 1.47 -14.37 -5.10
CA THR A 59 0.02 -14.15 -5.15
C THR A 59 -0.65 -14.79 -3.94
N LEU A 60 -1.52 -14.06 -3.26
CA LEU A 60 -2.30 -14.57 -2.13
C LEU A 60 -3.79 -14.58 -2.50
N ASP A 61 -4.47 -15.72 -2.30
CA ASP A 61 -5.93 -15.76 -2.50
C ASP A 61 -6.60 -14.73 -1.59
N GLY A 62 -7.47 -13.90 -2.15
CA GLY A 62 -8.15 -12.83 -1.42
C GLY A 62 -7.45 -11.47 -1.47
N LEU A 63 -6.22 -11.39 -2.00
CA LEU A 63 -5.55 -10.13 -2.34
C LEU A 63 -5.36 -10.00 -3.85
N ASP A 64 -5.60 -8.80 -4.36
CA ASP A 64 -5.23 -8.38 -5.70
C ASP A 64 -3.97 -7.51 -5.57
N ILE A 65 -2.82 -8.05 -5.97
CA ILE A 65 -1.50 -7.42 -5.83
C ILE A 65 -1.00 -7.07 -7.24
N GLY A 66 -0.86 -5.78 -7.52
CA GLY A 66 -0.30 -5.31 -8.78
C GLY A 66 1.22 -5.51 -8.86
N GLU A 67 1.72 -5.62 -10.09
CA GLU A 67 3.17 -5.61 -10.37
C GLU A 67 3.83 -4.35 -9.80
N PRO A 68 5.09 -4.45 -9.32
CA PRO A 68 5.81 -3.30 -8.80
C PRO A 68 6.06 -2.25 -9.88
N LEU A 69 5.80 -0.99 -9.55
CA LEU A 69 6.22 0.16 -10.34
C LEU A 69 7.42 0.83 -9.68
N PHE A 70 8.56 0.84 -10.35
CA PHE A 70 9.71 1.62 -9.88
C PHE A 70 9.48 3.12 -10.04
N VAL A 71 9.67 3.87 -8.96
CA VAL A 71 9.61 5.33 -8.89
C VAL A 71 10.98 5.86 -8.45
N GLN A 72 11.65 6.57 -9.36
CA GLN A 72 12.97 7.15 -9.12
C GLN A 72 12.87 8.38 -8.19
N GLU A 73 13.77 8.49 -7.20
CA GLU A 73 13.80 9.63 -6.25
C GLU A 73 14.97 10.60 -6.50
N GLY A 74 15.84 10.31 -7.48
CA GLY A 74 16.94 11.17 -7.90
C GLY A 74 16.86 11.59 -9.37
N THR A 75 17.85 12.35 -9.86
CA THR A 75 17.87 12.88 -11.24
C THR A 75 18.96 12.25 -12.14
N GLY A 76 19.81 11.39 -11.58
CA GLY A 76 20.90 10.73 -12.31
C GLY A 76 20.48 9.40 -12.95
N VAL A 77 21.21 9.00 -14.00
CA VAL A 77 21.10 7.63 -14.56
C VAL A 77 21.50 6.63 -13.47
N GLY A 78 20.64 5.64 -13.23
CA GLY A 78 20.83 4.65 -12.16
C GLY A 78 20.59 5.18 -10.75
N ALA A 79 19.92 6.33 -10.61
CA ALA A 79 19.49 6.81 -9.30
C ALA A 79 18.55 5.79 -8.64
N ALA A 80 18.74 5.60 -7.33
CA ALA A 80 17.85 4.79 -6.52
C ALA A 80 16.44 5.43 -6.43
N GLY A 81 15.50 4.63 -5.96
CA GLY A 81 14.13 5.05 -5.76
C GLY A 81 13.39 4.01 -4.93
N GLN A 82 12.13 3.76 -5.27
CA GLN A 82 11.26 2.83 -4.56
C GLN A 82 10.43 2.01 -5.53
N ASP A 83 10.21 0.74 -5.22
CA ASP A 83 9.17 -0.04 -5.86
C ASP A 83 7.85 0.22 -5.12
N ARG A 84 6.83 0.58 -5.89
CA ARG A 84 5.46 0.81 -5.43
C ARG A 84 4.58 -0.36 -5.85
N PHE A 85 3.99 -1.02 -4.88
CA PHE A 85 2.93 -2.01 -5.07
C PHE A 85 1.58 -1.39 -4.74
N VAL A 86 0.56 -1.69 -5.53
CA VAL A 86 -0.83 -1.40 -5.21
C VAL A 86 -1.51 -2.70 -4.84
N VAL A 87 -2.08 -2.77 -3.65
CA VAL A 87 -2.70 -3.97 -3.11
C VAL A 87 -4.15 -3.66 -2.77
N THR A 88 -5.07 -4.57 -3.11
CA THR A 88 -6.49 -4.45 -2.77
C THR A 88 -6.97 -5.75 -2.13
N ALA A 89 -7.54 -5.67 -0.93
CA ALA A 89 -8.19 -6.80 -0.30
C ALA A 89 -9.56 -7.07 -0.95
N ARG A 90 -9.77 -8.29 -1.46
CA ARG A 90 -10.99 -8.73 -2.14
C ARG A 90 -11.86 -9.66 -1.29
N LYS A 91 -11.31 -10.21 -0.21
CA LYS A 91 -12.02 -11.10 0.72
C LYS A 91 -11.64 -10.76 2.16
N PRO A 92 -12.56 -10.89 3.13
CA PRO A 92 -12.22 -10.81 4.55
C PRO A 92 -11.16 -11.84 4.94
N GLY A 93 -10.30 -11.53 5.90
CA GLY A 93 -9.19 -12.40 6.30
C GLY A 93 -8.01 -11.66 6.90
N SER A 94 -7.01 -12.43 7.32
CA SER A 94 -5.70 -11.96 7.77
C SER A 94 -4.65 -12.52 6.80
N TYR A 95 -3.88 -11.64 6.17
CA TYR A 95 -2.95 -11.97 5.11
C TYR A 95 -1.53 -11.60 5.53
N PHE A 96 -0.62 -12.58 5.49
CA PHE A 96 0.80 -12.37 5.70
C PHE A 96 1.47 -12.06 4.35
N LEU A 97 1.81 -10.79 4.13
CA LEU A 97 2.52 -10.35 2.94
C LEU A 97 4.03 -10.48 3.16
N LEU A 98 4.69 -11.24 2.30
CA LEU A 98 6.15 -11.35 2.22
C LEU A 98 6.61 -10.76 0.89
N PHE A 99 7.52 -9.79 0.97
CA PHE A 99 8.22 -9.22 -0.17
C PHE A 99 9.69 -9.62 -0.08
N GLU A 100 10.26 -10.04 -1.20
CA GLU A 100 11.64 -10.49 -1.32
C GLU A 100 12.40 -9.62 -2.32
N TYR A 101 13.55 -9.09 -1.91
CA TYR A 101 14.44 -8.29 -2.75
C TYR A 101 15.59 -9.14 -3.25
N SER A 102 15.55 -9.50 -4.53
CA SER A 102 16.51 -10.44 -5.12
C SER A 102 16.79 -10.11 -6.59
N ARG A 103 17.77 -10.81 -7.16
CA ARG A 103 18.00 -10.87 -8.60
C ARG A 103 17.30 -12.11 -9.13
N PRO A 104 16.32 -12.00 -10.03
CA PRO A 104 15.49 -13.15 -10.44
C PRO A 104 16.26 -14.24 -11.22
N TRP A 105 17.49 -13.97 -11.66
CA TRP A 105 18.36 -14.92 -12.35
C TRP A 105 19.42 -15.58 -11.45
N GLU A 106 19.51 -15.19 -10.18
CA GLU A 106 20.44 -15.81 -9.23
C GLU A 106 19.69 -16.79 -8.32
N ASP A 107 20.22 -18.00 -8.15
CA ASP A 107 19.66 -19.01 -7.26
C ASP A 107 20.30 -18.90 -5.87
N VAL A 108 20.03 -17.78 -5.19
CA VAL A 108 20.50 -17.47 -3.83
C VAL A 108 19.35 -16.89 -3.00
N PRO A 109 19.41 -16.95 -1.66
CA PRO A 109 18.42 -16.28 -0.82
C PRO A 109 18.31 -14.78 -1.12
N ALA A 110 17.10 -14.24 -0.92
CA ALA A 110 16.85 -12.80 -1.07
C ALA A 110 17.80 -11.97 -0.20
N GLU A 111 18.31 -10.87 -0.75
CA GLU A 111 19.21 -9.97 -0.04
C GLU A 111 18.48 -9.24 1.10
N ARG A 112 17.20 -8.91 0.86
CA ARG A 112 16.32 -8.29 1.87
C ARG A 112 14.94 -8.92 1.81
N VAL A 113 14.29 -8.93 2.96
CA VAL A 113 12.90 -9.34 3.12
C VAL A 113 12.13 -8.23 3.81
N PHE A 114 10.87 -8.04 3.41
CA PHE A 114 9.94 -7.15 4.08
C PHE A 114 8.63 -7.89 4.31
N THR A 115 8.11 -7.82 5.53
CA THR A 115 6.90 -8.55 5.92
C THR A 115 5.93 -7.63 6.63
N VAL A 116 4.64 -7.75 6.32
CA VAL A 116 3.54 -7.10 7.06
C VAL A 116 2.33 -8.02 7.10
N VAL A 117 1.46 -7.80 8.09
CA VAL A 117 0.14 -8.43 8.13
C VAL A 117 -0.90 -7.39 7.74
N VAL A 118 -1.83 -7.77 6.88
CA VAL A 118 -3.02 -6.96 6.60
C VAL A 118 -4.26 -7.74 6.98
N GLU A 119 -5.13 -7.11 7.75
CA GLU A 119 -6.39 -7.69 8.24
C GLU A 119 -7.56 -6.93 7.64
N THR A 120 -8.61 -7.65 7.31
CA THR A 120 -9.83 -7.09 6.75
C THR A 120 -11.04 -7.82 7.30
N SER A 121 -12.00 -7.03 7.77
CA SER A 121 -13.24 -7.46 8.41
C SER A 121 -14.46 -7.38 7.49
#